data_AF-A0A8G0ZVR5-F1
#
_entry.id   AF-A0A8G0ZVR5-F1
#
_cell.length_a   1.000
_cell.length_b   1.000
_cell.length_c   1.000
_cell.angle_alpha   90.00
_cell.angle_beta   90.00
_cell.angle_gamma   90.00
#
_symmetry.space_group_name_H-M   'P 1'
#
loop_
_entity.id
_entity.type
_entity.pdbx_description
1 polymer ?
#
loop_
_entity_poly.entity_id
_entity_poly.type
_entity_poly.pdbx_seq_one_letter_code
_entity_poly.pdbx_strand_id
1 'polypeptide(L)'
;MARFAIAAVSAHVATPAPADMAVTIPFAAEIGGKPFSCAETFADLGSTAAKAQAVDFRLFVSEAALVKADGTLQPIALEQDGQWQLEGLTLLEFEDASGNCVNGTAGINTALRGAVPDGDYTRLVFTIGEPFAQNHGDPTVLPSPLNITAMLWNWQNGYTFTSIDLVPSAMMDLPAGTQPLVAMR
;
A
#
# COMPACT_ATOMS: atom_id res chain seq x y z
N MET A 1 -50.09 -9.41 53.22
CA MET A 1 -49.99 -8.74 51.90
C MET A 1 -48.77 -9.30 51.19
N ALA A 2 -48.96 -10.26 50.28
CA ALA A 2 -47.85 -10.90 49.56
C ALA A 2 -47.62 -10.15 48.24
N ARG A 3 -46.41 -9.63 48.04
CA ARG A 3 -45.98 -8.97 46.79
C ARG A 3 -45.42 -10.03 45.85
N PHE A 4 -46.09 -10.26 44.73
CA PHE A 4 -45.56 -11.03 43.61
C PHE A 4 -44.70 -10.09 42.75
N ALA A 5 -43.43 -10.43 42.57
CA ALA A 5 -42.55 -9.79 41.59
C ALA A 5 -42.60 -10.61 40.29
N ILE A 6 -43.06 -9.99 39.20
CA ILE A 6 -43.03 -10.58 37.86
C ILE A 6 -41.68 -10.21 37.24
N ALA A 7 -40.81 -11.20 37.05
CA ALA A 7 -39.58 -11.04 36.27
C ALA A 7 -39.90 -11.23 34.78
N ALA A 8 -39.77 -10.16 33.99
CA ALA A 8 -39.89 -10.22 32.54
C ALA A 8 -38.56 -10.72 31.95
N VAL A 9 -38.56 -11.93 31.39
CA VAL A 9 -37.42 -12.47 30.63
C VAL A 9 -37.49 -11.93 29.21
N SER A 10 -36.58 -11.01 28.85
CA SER A 10 -36.44 -10.53 27.47
C SER A 10 -35.55 -11.50 26.69
N ALA A 11 -36.17 -12.34 25.86
CA ALA A 11 -35.44 -13.19 24.92
C ALA A 11 -34.82 -12.32 23.81
N HIS A 12 -33.50 -12.19 23.82
CA HIS A 12 -32.75 -11.57 22.73
C HIS A 12 -32.65 -12.58 21.59
N VAL A 13 -33.33 -12.32 20.48
CA VAL A 13 -33.13 -13.07 19.24
C VAL A 13 -31.77 -12.66 18.68
N ALA A 14 -30.80 -13.56 18.75
CA ALA A 14 -29.49 -13.36 18.13
C ALA A 14 -29.63 -13.57 16.62
N THR A 15 -29.52 -12.50 15.84
CA THR A 15 -29.39 -12.60 14.38
C THR A 15 -28.01 -13.21 14.07
N PRO A 16 -27.93 -14.26 13.23
CA PRO A 16 -26.64 -14.81 12.83
C PRO A 16 -25.82 -13.72 12.10
N ALA A 17 -24.53 -13.62 12.46
CA ALA A 17 -23.62 -12.73 11.75
C ALA A 17 -23.50 -13.18 10.28
N PRO A 18 -23.39 -12.22 9.33
CA PRO A 18 -23.10 -12.57 7.94
C PRO A 18 -21.81 -13.38 7.86
N ALA A 19 -21.76 -14.35 6.95
CA ALA A 19 -20.53 -15.08 6.67
C ALA A 19 -19.50 -14.13 6.07
N ASP A 20 -18.21 -14.36 6.31
CA ASP A 20 -17.16 -13.55 5.70
C ASP A 20 -16.95 -13.90 4.22
N MET A 21 -16.69 -12.88 3.42
CA MET A 21 -16.30 -12.94 2.03
C MET A 21 -14.83 -12.50 1.89
N ALA A 22 -14.04 -13.29 1.19
CA ALA A 22 -12.68 -12.91 0.82
C ALA A 22 -12.70 -11.81 -0.25
N VAL A 23 -11.82 -10.82 -0.11
CA VAL A 23 -11.66 -9.72 -1.04
C VAL A 23 -10.22 -9.63 -1.53
N THR A 24 -10.06 -9.35 -2.82
CA THR A 24 -8.77 -9.02 -3.44
C THR A 24 -8.97 -7.73 -4.22
N ILE A 25 -8.27 -6.69 -3.81
CA ILE A 25 -8.32 -5.36 -4.42
C ILE A 25 -7.05 -5.17 -5.25
N PRO A 26 -7.13 -5.26 -6.59
CA PRO A 26 -5.97 -5.06 -7.45
C PRO A 26 -5.61 -3.57 -7.56
N PHE A 27 -4.33 -3.29 -7.60
CA PHE A 27 -3.77 -1.97 -7.90
C PHE A 27 -2.92 -2.07 -9.16
N ALA A 28 -2.99 -1.04 -10.01
CA ALA A 28 -2.17 -0.91 -11.20
C ALA A 28 -1.25 0.29 -11.06
N ALA A 29 0.06 0.05 -11.11
CA ALA A 29 1.05 1.09 -11.25
C ALA A 29 1.20 1.44 -12.73
N GLU A 30 0.93 2.69 -13.09
CA GLU A 30 1.06 3.19 -14.46
C GLU A 30 1.84 4.50 -14.51
N ILE A 31 2.65 4.66 -15.56
CA ILE A 31 3.37 5.88 -15.89
C ILE A 31 2.97 6.28 -17.31
N GLY A 32 2.33 7.45 -17.45
CA GLY A 32 1.86 7.94 -18.75
C GLY A 32 0.84 7.01 -19.43
N GLY A 33 0.03 6.28 -18.65
CA GLY A 33 -0.97 5.32 -19.15
C GLY A 33 -0.39 3.99 -19.64
N LYS A 34 0.89 3.73 -19.37
CA LYS A 34 1.52 2.42 -19.57
C LYS A 34 1.78 1.75 -18.22
N PRO A 35 1.64 0.42 -18.11
CA PRO A 35 2.06 -0.31 -16.92
C PRO A 35 3.52 0.00 -16.55
N PHE A 36 3.79 0.16 -15.26
CA PHE A 36 5.14 0.25 -14.73
C PHE A 36 5.94 -1.01 -15.09
N SER A 37 7.22 -0.82 -15.40
CA SER A 37 8.20 -1.89 -15.55
C SER A 37 9.59 -1.35 -15.30
N CYS A 38 10.41 -2.13 -14.59
CA CYS A 38 11.81 -1.82 -14.37
C CYS A 38 12.66 -1.82 -15.66
N ALA A 39 12.15 -2.38 -16.76
CA ALA A 39 12.84 -2.44 -18.05
C ALA A 39 12.41 -1.33 -19.04
N GLU A 40 11.31 -0.63 -18.77
CA GLU A 40 10.71 0.30 -19.73
C GLU A 40 11.36 1.69 -19.63
N THR A 41 11.47 2.35 -20.79
CA THR A 41 11.70 3.80 -20.87
C THR A 41 10.39 4.49 -21.20
N PHE A 42 9.93 5.33 -20.28
CA PHE A 42 8.72 6.13 -20.43
C PHE A 42 9.08 7.45 -21.11
N ALA A 43 8.39 7.77 -22.21
CA ALA A 43 8.57 8.99 -22.98
C ALA A 43 7.41 9.95 -22.78
N ASP A 44 7.52 11.15 -23.35
CA ASP A 44 6.47 12.16 -23.37
C ASP A 44 5.98 12.56 -21.97
N LEU A 45 6.87 12.47 -20.98
CA LEU A 45 6.55 12.82 -19.60
C LEU A 45 6.58 14.34 -19.40
N GLY A 46 5.47 14.89 -18.92
CA GLY A 46 5.33 16.30 -18.59
C GLY A 46 5.39 17.24 -19.80
N SER A 47 5.52 18.55 -19.54
CA SER A 47 5.50 19.58 -20.58
C SER A 47 6.75 19.64 -21.47
N THR A 48 7.85 18.99 -21.06
CA THR A 48 9.11 18.93 -21.80
C THR A 48 9.25 17.66 -22.65
N ALA A 49 8.24 16.79 -22.65
CA ALA A 49 8.28 15.47 -23.28
C ALA A 49 9.53 14.65 -22.85
N ALA A 50 9.82 14.67 -21.55
CA ALA A 50 10.99 14.01 -21.01
C ALA A 50 10.92 12.48 -21.21
N LYS A 51 12.10 11.87 -21.32
CA LYS A 51 12.28 10.42 -21.27
C LYS A 51 12.90 10.03 -19.94
N ALA A 52 12.33 9.04 -19.27
CA ALA A 52 12.84 8.54 -18.01
C ALA A 52 12.63 7.03 -17.89
N GLN A 53 13.53 6.39 -17.16
CA GLN A 53 13.43 4.99 -16.76
C GLN A 53 12.94 4.94 -15.32
N ALA A 54 12.00 4.04 -15.03
CA ALA A 54 11.53 3.85 -13.67
C ALA A 54 12.48 2.95 -12.90
N VAL A 55 12.75 3.30 -11.63
CA VAL A 55 13.70 2.58 -10.77
C VAL A 55 13.07 2.10 -9.46
N ASP A 56 11.89 2.60 -9.12
CA ASP A 56 11.15 2.19 -7.93
C ASP A 56 9.67 2.58 -8.07
N PHE A 57 8.76 1.70 -7.65
CA PHE A 57 7.37 2.04 -7.41
C PHE A 57 6.82 1.18 -6.26
N ARG A 58 6.73 1.78 -5.07
CA ARG A 58 6.23 1.16 -3.85
C ARG A 58 5.30 2.08 -3.08
N LEU A 59 4.29 1.51 -2.45
CA LEU A 59 3.27 2.25 -1.71
C LEU A 59 2.83 1.50 -0.46
N PHE A 60 2.94 2.14 0.70
CA PHE A 60 2.26 1.68 1.90
C PHE A 60 0.80 2.12 1.86
N VAL A 61 -0.11 1.16 2.07
CA VAL A 61 -1.55 1.38 2.19
C VAL A 61 -2.00 0.87 3.54
N SER A 62 -2.71 1.71 4.30
CA SER A 62 -3.26 1.37 5.61
C SER A 62 -4.72 1.76 5.72
N GLU A 63 -5.37 1.31 6.80
CA GLU A 63 -6.76 1.68 7.14
C GLU A 63 -7.76 1.37 6.02
N ALA A 64 -7.50 0.32 5.24
CA ALA A 64 -8.34 -0.05 4.12
C ALA A 64 -9.75 -0.47 4.59
N ALA A 65 -10.77 0.18 4.03
CA ALA A 65 -12.16 -0.10 4.32
C ALA A 65 -13.02 -0.03 3.05
N LEU A 66 -14.03 -0.87 3.00
CA LEU A 66 -15.08 -0.81 1.99
C LEU A 66 -16.23 0.06 2.50
N VAL A 67 -16.91 0.75 1.58
CA VAL A 67 -18.03 1.63 1.92
C VAL A 67 -19.35 0.99 1.53
N LYS A 68 -20.23 0.78 2.52
CA LYS A 68 -21.59 0.27 2.32
C LYS A 68 -22.47 1.32 1.65
N ALA A 69 -23.64 0.90 1.18
CA ALA A 69 -24.61 1.80 0.53
C ALA A 69 -25.08 2.96 1.42
N ASP A 70 -25.12 2.77 2.74
CA ASP A 70 -25.47 3.79 3.73
C ASP A 70 -24.31 4.74 4.10
N GLY A 71 -23.13 4.55 3.49
CA GLY A 71 -21.93 5.35 3.74
C GLY A 71 -21.08 4.88 4.92
N THR A 72 -21.48 3.83 5.65
CA THR A 72 -20.67 3.28 6.73
C THR A 72 -19.41 2.59 6.20
N LEU A 73 -18.32 2.74 6.95
CA LEU A 73 -17.05 2.08 6.66
C LEU A 73 -17.04 0.68 7.26
N GLN A 74 -16.67 -0.30 6.44
CA GLN A 74 -16.37 -1.66 6.83
C GLN A 74 -14.86 -1.88 6.68
N PRO A 75 -14.08 -1.87 7.77
CA PRO A 75 -12.66 -2.20 7.71
C PRO A 75 -12.45 -3.58 7.08
N ILE A 76 -11.44 -3.69 6.23
CA ILE A 76 -10.99 -4.96 5.66
C ILE A 76 -10.06 -5.62 6.68
N ALA A 77 -10.40 -6.85 7.08
CA ALA A 77 -9.47 -7.68 7.87
C ALA A 77 -8.40 -8.22 6.92
N LEU A 78 -7.20 -7.63 6.94
CA LEU A 78 -6.13 -8.04 6.02
C LEU A 78 -5.64 -9.45 6.31
N GLU A 79 -5.34 -10.18 5.24
CA GLU A 79 -4.58 -11.42 5.33
C GLU A 79 -3.21 -11.13 5.95
N GLN A 80 -2.77 -11.97 6.88
CA GLN A 80 -1.47 -11.84 7.54
C GLN A 80 -0.50 -12.82 6.88
N ASP A 81 0.07 -12.40 5.75
CA ASP A 81 0.86 -13.27 4.87
C ASP A 81 2.34 -13.39 5.29
N GLY A 82 2.77 -12.57 6.25
CA GLY A 82 4.15 -12.53 6.75
C GLY A 82 5.16 -11.95 5.76
N GLN A 83 4.69 -11.29 4.69
CA GLN A 83 5.53 -10.70 3.65
C GLN A 83 5.05 -9.29 3.30
N TRP A 84 3.84 -9.13 2.78
CA TRP A 84 3.34 -7.87 2.23
C TRP A 84 2.30 -7.21 3.11
N GLN A 85 1.70 -7.96 4.03
CA GLN A 85 0.60 -7.48 4.85
C GLN A 85 0.81 -7.82 6.32
N LEU A 86 0.66 -6.80 7.16
CA LEU A 86 0.83 -6.89 8.61
C LEU A 86 -0.20 -5.99 9.30
N GLU A 87 -0.97 -6.57 10.21
CA GLU A 87 -2.07 -5.88 10.90
C GLU A 87 -3.01 -5.17 9.92
N GLY A 88 -3.05 -3.83 9.93
CA GLY A 88 -3.84 -3.00 9.01
C GLY A 88 -3.03 -2.39 7.87
N LEU A 89 -1.81 -2.85 7.62
CA LEU A 89 -0.87 -2.34 6.64
C LEU A 89 -0.65 -3.32 5.48
N THR A 90 -0.56 -2.79 4.27
CA THR A 90 -0.13 -3.49 3.05
C THR A 90 0.99 -2.70 2.37
N LEU A 91 2.10 -3.36 2.04
CA LEU A 91 3.05 -2.84 1.06
C LEU A 91 2.61 -3.31 -0.33
N LEU A 92 2.26 -2.35 -1.19
CA LEU A 92 2.15 -2.58 -2.62
C LEU A 92 3.54 -2.41 -3.24
N GLU A 93 4.00 -3.47 -3.87
CA GLU A 93 5.34 -3.62 -4.45
C GLU A 93 5.19 -3.90 -5.94
N PHE A 94 5.54 -2.94 -6.78
CA PHE A 94 5.39 -3.05 -8.24
C PHE A 94 6.73 -3.26 -8.96
N GLU A 95 7.85 -3.03 -8.26
CA GLU A 95 9.17 -3.32 -8.79
C GLU A 95 9.60 -4.76 -8.46
N ASP A 96 10.39 -5.36 -9.35
CA ASP A 96 10.72 -6.79 -9.31
C ASP A 96 12.24 -7.04 -9.19
N ALA A 97 12.98 -6.04 -8.70
CA ALA A 97 14.44 -6.01 -8.65
C ALA A 97 15.15 -6.29 -9.99
N SER A 98 14.44 -6.18 -11.12
CA SER A 98 15.01 -6.38 -12.46
C SER A 98 15.39 -5.05 -13.09
N GLY A 99 16.04 -5.09 -14.26
CA GLY A 99 16.31 -3.90 -15.08
C GLY A 99 16.97 -2.77 -14.28
N ASN A 100 16.30 -1.62 -14.21
CA ASN A 100 16.79 -0.43 -13.53
C ASN A 100 16.46 -0.39 -12.02
N CYS A 101 15.67 -1.34 -11.50
CA CYS A 101 15.27 -1.42 -10.09
C CYS A 101 16.33 -2.12 -9.23
N VAL A 102 17.56 -1.61 -9.26
CA VAL A 102 18.75 -2.29 -8.69
C VAL A 102 18.74 -2.41 -7.16
N ASN A 103 17.94 -1.62 -6.46
CA ASN A 103 17.80 -1.65 -4.99
C ASN A 103 16.46 -2.27 -4.54
N GLY A 104 15.85 -3.03 -5.43
CA GLY A 104 14.50 -3.55 -5.27
C GLY A 104 14.36 -4.87 -4.53
N THR A 105 13.13 -5.36 -4.51
CA THR A 105 12.70 -6.65 -3.97
C THR A 105 12.27 -7.56 -5.12
N ALA A 106 12.75 -8.81 -5.14
CA ALA A 106 12.42 -9.72 -6.26
C ALA A 106 10.95 -10.16 -6.30
N GLY A 107 10.23 -10.08 -5.17
CA GLY A 107 8.82 -10.39 -5.10
C GLY A 107 7.98 -9.13 -5.31
N ILE A 108 6.83 -9.28 -5.98
CA ILE A 108 5.87 -8.20 -6.20
C ILE A 108 4.59 -8.44 -5.40
N ASN A 109 3.91 -7.35 -5.04
CA ASN A 109 2.56 -7.37 -4.49
C ASN A 109 1.70 -6.25 -5.08
N THR A 110 0.87 -6.60 -6.05
CA THR A 110 0.00 -5.65 -6.76
C THR A 110 -1.44 -5.66 -6.25
N ALA A 111 -1.69 -6.25 -5.09
CA ALA A 111 -3.02 -6.34 -4.54
C ALA A 111 -3.04 -6.31 -3.01
N LEU A 112 -4.13 -5.77 -2.48
CA LEU A 112 -4.50 -5.92 -1.08
C LEU A 112 -5.49 -7.08 -0.95
N ARG A 113 -5.24 -7.99 -0.01
CA ARG A 113 -6.07 -9.19 0.24
C ARG A 113 -6.59 -9.20 1.67
N GLY A 114 -7.81 -9.64 1.85
CA GLY A 114 -8.44 -9.68 3.17
C GLY A 114 -9.82 -10.28 3.15
N ALA A 115 -10.58 -10.03 4.22
CA ALA A 115 -11.96 -10.42 4.34
C ALA A 115 -12.82 -9.30 4.90
N VAL A 116 -14.10 -9.30 4.52
CA VAL A 116 -15.17 -8.48 5.10
C VAL A 116 -16.41 -9.35 5.26
N PRO A 117 -17.38 -8.98 6.12
CA PRO A 117 -18.67 -9.65 6.12
C PRO A 117 -19.33 -9.57 4.73
N ASP A 118 -20.04 -10.61 4.34
CA ASP A 118 -20.81 -10.67 3.10
C ASP A 118 -21.77 -9.47 3.00
N GLY A 119 -21.82 -8.87 1.81
CA GLY A 119 -22.63 -7.69 1.55
C GLY A 119 -22.16 -6.88 0.34
N ASP A 120 -22.97 -5.87 -0.01
CA ASP A 120 -22.70 -4.98 -1.13
C ASP A 120 -21.87 -3.76 -0.70
N TYR A 121 -20.80 -3.51 -1.45
CA TYR A 121 -19.89 -2.39 -1.23
C TYR A 121 -19.72 -1.58 -2.52
N THR A 122 -19.64 -0.25 -2.38
CA THR A 122 -19.66 0.66 -3.54
C THR A 122 -18.36 1.41 -3.76
N ARG A 123 -17.51 1.51 -2.73
CA ARG A 123 -16.25 2.24 -2.78
C ARG A 123 -15.22 1.58 -1.89
N LEU A 124 -13.96 1.88 -2.19
CA LEU A 124 -12.81 1.62 -1.34
C LEU A 124 -12.33 2.95 -0.78
N VAL A 125 -11.95 2.96 0.49
CA VAL A 125 -11.18 4.04 1.12
C VAL A 125 -9.96 3.45 1.79
N PHE A 126 -8.85 4.18 1.78
CA PHE A 126 -7.61 3.80 2.44
C PHE A 126 -6.75 5.03 2.66
N THR A 127 -5.76 4.88 3.54
CA THR A 127 -4.71 5.87 3.80
C THR A 127 -3.44 5.45 3.07
N ILE A 128 -2.75 6.42 2.48
CA ILE A 128 -1.38 6.22 1.96
C ILE A 128 -0.41 6.51 3.11
N GLY A 129 0.34 5.49 3.50
CA GLY A 129 1.33 5.55 4.57
C GLY A 129 1.04 4.64 5.75
N GLU A 130 1.93 4.72 6.74
CA GLU A 130 1.92 3.90 7.95
C GLU A 130 1.00 4.46 9.03
N PRO A 131 0.30 3.60 9.81
CA PRO A 131 -0.28 4.01 11.08
C PRO A 131 0.78 4.65 11.98
N PHE A 132 0.44 5.78 12.63
CA PHE A 132 1.40 6.56 13.43
C PHE A 132 2.13 5.73 14.50
N ALA A 133 1.45 4.75 15.09
CA ALA A 133 2.03 3.86 16.11
C ALA A 133 3.16 2.96 15.56
N GLN A 134 3.13 2.62 14.27
CA GLN A 134 4.11 1.76 13.60
C GLN A 134 5.22 2.58 12.93
N ASN A 135 4.92 3.81 12.52
CA ASN A 135 5.82 4.67 11.73
C ASN A 135 7.18 5.00 12.39
N HIS A 136 7.36 4.78 13.69
CA HIS A 136 8.61 5.05 14.41
C HIS A 136 9.16 3.84 15.18
N GLY A 137 8.71 2.63 14.85
CA GLY A 137 9.24 1.41 15.43
C GLY A 137 10.68 1.12 14.96
N ASP A 138 11.38 0.24 15.67
CA ASP A 138 12.74 -0.19 15.30
C ASP A 138 12.69 -1.16 14.10
N PRO A 139 13.14 -0.75 12.90
CA PRO A 139 13.02 -1.56 11.70
C PRO A 139 13.93 -2.80 11.71
N THR A 140 14.87 -2.90 12.66
CA THR A 140 15.77 -4.06 12.77
C THR A 140 15.09 -5.28 13.41
N VAL A 141 13.96 -5.06 14.08
CA VAL A 141 13.20 -6.11 14.78
C VAL A 141 11.75 -6.22 14.31
N LEU A 142 11.24 -5.23 13.58
CA LEU A 142 9.92 -5.31 12.98
C LEU A 142 9.86 -6.37 11.87
N PRO A 143 8.75 -7.09 11.71
CA PRO A 143 8.58 -8.06 10.63
C PRO A 143 8.31 -7.35 9.30
N SER A 144 8.32 -8.14 8.21
CA SER A 144 7.85 -7.68 6.90
C SER A 144 6.40 -7.17 6.98
N PRO A 145 6.01 -6.13 6.21
CA PRO A 145 6.83 -5.37 5.27
C PRO A 145 7.66 -4.22 5.90
N LEU A 146 7.60 -4.05 7.22
CA LEU A 146 8.27 -2.95 7.92
C LEU A 146 9.81 -3.11 8.03
N ASN A 147 10.36 -4.25 7.60
CA ASN A 147 11.81 -4.48 7.52
C ASN A 147 12.41 -4.19 6.13
N ILE A 148 11.60 -3.74 5.16
CA ILE A 148 12.07 -3.37 3.82
C ILE A 148 12.87 -2.07 3.92
N THR A 149 14.19 -2.20 3.96
CA THR A 149 15.11 -1.09 4.27
C THR A 149 15.06 0.03 3.25
N ALA A 150 14.74 -0.28 2.00
CA ALA A 150 14.60 0.71 0.93
C ALA A 150 13.33 1.56 1.06
N MET A 151 12.44 1.28 2.03
CA MET A 151 11.32 2.14 2.42
C MET A 151 11.57 2.88 3.75
N LEU A 152 12.78 2.77 4.33
CA LEU A 152 13.12 3.48 5.57
C LEU A 152 13.56 4.92 5.29
N TRP A 153 12.96 5.86 6.02
CA TRP A 153 13.38 7.25 6.10
C TRP A 153 14.29 7.45 7.31
N ASN A 154 15.59 7.22 7.11
CA ASN A 154 16.59 7.19 8.19
C ASN A 154 16.71 8.51 8.98
N TRP A 155 16.53 9.68 8.34
CA TRP A 155 16.68 10.99 8.99
C TRP A 155 15.65 11.19 10.11
N GLN A 156 14.40 10.81 9.88
CA GLN A 156 13.29 11.01 10.84
C GLN A 156 12.97 9.73 11.60
N ASN A 157 13.78 8.68 11.46
CA ASN A 157 13.56 7.38 12.06
C ASN A 157 12.12 6.88 11.82
N GLY A 158 11.74 6.81 10.54
CA GLY A 158 10.42 6.31 10.14
C GLY A 158 10.40 5.77 8.72
N TYR A 159 9.26 5.84 8.04
CA TYR A 159 9.06 5.23 6.72
C TYR A 159 8.78 6.25 5.62
N THR A 160 9.32 6.00 4.44
CA THR A 160 8.85 6.58 3.19
C THR A 160 7.52 5.91 2.83
N PHE A 161 6.43 6.67 2.74
CA PHE A 161 5.10 6.09 2.46
C PHE A 161 4.89 5.73 0.99
N THR A 162 5.60 6.41 0.11
CA THR A 162 5.49 6.23 -1.35
C THR A 162 6.86 6.45 -1.95
N SER A 163 7.34 5.48 -2.71
CA SER A 163 8.49 5.61 -3.60
C SER A 163 7.98 5.53 -5.02
N ILE A 164 8.20 6.58 -5.82
CA ILE A 164 7.92 6.59 -7.26
C ILE A 164 9.10 7.32 -7.90
N ASP A 165 10.13 6.55 -8.22
CA ASP A 165 11.41 7.11 -8.63
C ASP A 165 11.67 6.83 -10.10
N LEU A 166 12.10 7.90 -10.80
CA LEU A 166 12.51 7.84 -12.19
C LEU A 166 13.85 8.53 -12.38
N VAL A 167 14.66 7.97 -13.28
CA VAL A 167 15.91 8.56 -13.73
C VAL A 167 15.76 9.04 -15.18
N PRO A 168 15.96 10.34 -15.46
CA PRO A 168 16.05 10.84 -16.82
C PRO A 168 17.07 10.05 -17.65
N SER A 169 16.67 9.58 -18.83
CA SER A 169 17.54 8.75 -19.68
C SER A 169 18.83 9.48 -20.07
N ALA A 170 18.79 10.82 -20.18
CA ALA A 170 19.97 11.65 -20.47
C ALA A 170 21.04 11.64 -19.35
N MET A 171 20.71 11.24 -18.13
CA MET A 171 21.67 11.14 -17.02
C MET A 171 22.32 9.76 -16.91
N MET A 172 21.73 8.71 -17.52
CA MET A 172 22.28 7.34 -17.53
C MET A 172 23.35 7.14 -18.63
N ASP A 173 23.36 7.96 -19.69
CA ASP A 173 24.40 7.94 -20.73
C ASP A 173 25.70 8.69 -20.33
N LEU A 174 25.73 9.27 -19.12
CA LEU A 174 26.90 9.98 -18.62
C LEU A 174 27.91 8.99 -18.00
N PRO A 175 29.23 9.11 -18.29
CA PRO A 175 30.24 8.31 -17.62
C PRO A 175 30.14 8.45 -16.10
N ALA A 176 30.25 7.34 -15.37
CA ALA A 176 30.23 7.32 -13.91
C ALA A 176 31.15 8.42 -13.34
N GLY A 177 30.58 9.32 -12.52
CA GLY A 177 31.28 10.48 -11.95
C GLY A 177 31.02 11.82 -12.64
N THR A 178 30.28 11.84 -13.75
CA THR A 178 29.86 13.10 -14.38
C THR A 178 28.50 13.51 -13.83
N GLN A 179 28.48 14.40 -12.83
CA GLN A 179 27.25 15.06 -12.43
C GLN A 179 26.81 15.99 -13.58
N PRO A 180 25.59 15.87 -14.12
CA PRO A 180 25.09 16.86 -15.04
C PRO A 180 25.04 18.19 -14.29
N LEU A 181 25.59 19.25 -14.91
CA LEU A 181 25.36 20.60 -14.46
C LEU A 181 23.85 20.88 -14.56
N VAL A 182 23.13 20.67 -13.45
CA VAL A 182 21.79 21.21 -13.29
C VAL A 182 21.97 22.72 -13.21
N ALA A 183 21.89 23.37 -14.38
CA ALA A 183 21.74 24.80 -14.44
C ALA A 183 20.34 25.12 -13.92
N MET A 184 20.23 25.35 -12.61
CA MET A 184 19.11 26.06 -12.02
C MET A 184 19.06 27.43 -12.70
N ARG A 185 18.10 27.61 -13.60
CA ARG A 185 17.65 28.92 -14.04
C ARG A 185 16.37 29.27 -13.29
#